data_AF-U6FBX6-F1
#
_entry.id   AF-U6FBX6-F1
#
_cell.length_a   1.000
_cell.length_b   1.000
_cell.length_c   1.000
_cell.angle_alpha   90.00
_cell.angle_beta   90.00
_cell.angle_gamma   90.00
#
_symmetry.space_group_name_H-M   'P 1'
#
loop_
_entity.id
_entity.type
_entity.pdbx_description
1 polymer ?
#
loop_
_entity_poly.entity_id
_entity_poly.type
_entity_poly.pdbx_seq_one_letter_code
_entity_poly.pdbx_strand_id
1 'polypeptide(L)' 'MPIEENLENAKKQVESSIKMTLLKKNMSQAQLADLLGENRTAVNLAVKGNTNPRSIAIRKKIYKVLGME' A
#
# COMPACT_ATOMS: atom_id res chain seq x y z
N MET A 1 -6.81 -4.60 -23.46
CA MET A 1 -8.18 -4.29 -23.03
C MET A 1 -8.12 -3.06 -22.14
N PRO A 2 -8.82 -1.96 -22.47
CA PRO A 2 -8.71 -0.70 -21.71
C PRO A 2 -8.96 -0.84 -20.20
N ILE A 3 -9.82 -1.78 -19.80
CA ILE A 3 -10.19 -2.01 -18.39
C ILE A 3 -9.00 -2.56 -17.58
N GLU A 4 -8.28 -3.57 -18.10
CA GLU A 4 -7.11 -4.15 -17.43
C GLU A 4 -5.96 -3.14 -17.29
N GLU A 5 -5.78 -2.30 -18.32
CA GLU A 5 -4.79 -1.22 -18.29
C GLU A 5 -5.14 -0.16 -17.23
N ASN A 6 -6.41 0.23 -17.14
CA ASN A 6 -6.89 1.16 -16.11
C ASN A 6 -6.68 0.59 -14.70
N LEU A 7 -6.95 -0.71 -14.50
CA LEU A 7 -6.73 -1.38 -13.23
C LEU A 7 -5.25 -1.40 -12.86
N GLU A 8 -4.37 -1.70 -13.81
CA GLU A 8 -2.92 -1.71 -13.60
C GLU A 8 -2.38 -0.31 -13.29
N ASN A 9 -2.86 0.72 -13.99
CA ASN A 9 -2.50 2.10 -13.72
C ASN A 9 -2.93 2.55 -12.32
N ALA A 10 -4.14 2.16 -11.89
CA ALA A 10 -4.60 2.44 -10.53
C ALA A 10 -3.73 1.76 -9.46
N LYS A 11 -3.31 0.51 -9.68
CA LYS A 11 -2.38 -0.20 -8.77
C LYS A 11 -1.04 0.52 -8.65
N LYS A 12 -0.46 0.96 -9.77
CA LYS A 12 0.79 1.72 -9.79
C LYS A 12 0.67 3.04 -9.03
N GLN A 13 -0.44 3.77 -9.20
CA GLN A 13 -0.69 5.01 -8.45
C GLN A 13 -0.75 4.77 -6.95
N VAL A 14 -1.43 3.71 -6.50
CA VAL A 14 -1.46 3.30 -5.09
C VAL A 14 -0.04 3.01 -4.58
N GLU A 15 0.72 2.20 -5.31
CA GLU A 15 2.09 1.82 -4.94
C GLU A 15 3.01 3.03 -4.83
N SER A 16 3.04 3.88 -5.88
CA SER A 16 3.85 5.09 -5.90
C SER A 16 3.50 6.04 -4.78
N SER A 17 2.20 6.28 -4.51
CA SER A 17 1.77 7.19 -3.46
C SER A 17 2.23 6.73 -2.08
N ILE A 18 2.06 5.44 -1.77
CA ILE A 18 2.50 4.89 -0.48
C ILE A 18 4.02 4.92 -0.35
N LYS A 19 4.76 4.50 -1.39
CA LYS A 19 6.24 4.47 -1.37
C LYS A 19 6.83 5.87 -1.23
N MET A 20 6.27 6.88 -1.90
CA MET A 20 6.71 8.26 -1.75
C MET A 20 6.48 8.80 -0.34
N THR A 21 5.36 8.46 0.29
CA THR A 21 5.08 8.87 1.68
C THR A 21 6.01 8.17 2.67
N LEU A 22 6.30 6.89 2.47
CA LEU A 22 7.29 6.14 3.25
C LEU A 22 8.67 6.76 3.13
N LEU A 23 9.09 7.12 1.91
CA LEU A 23 10.37 7.79 1.66
C LEU A 23 10.45 9.14 2.39
N LYS A 24 9.41 9.98 2.30
CA LYS A 24 9.33 11.26 3.02
C LYS A 24 9.45 11.12 4.54
N LYS A 25 9.06 9.96 5.08
CA LYS A 25 9.11 9.64 6.52
C LYS A 25 10.36 8.83 6.91
N ASN A 26 11.31 8.60 5.99
CA ASN A 26 12.47 7.73 6.20
C ASN A 26 12.09 6.34 6.76
N MET A 27 10.98 5.78 6.28
CA MET A 27 10.40 4.53 6.76
C MET A 27 10.44 3.45 5.67
N SER A 28 10.91 2.25 6.01
CA SER A 28 10.85 1.08 5.11
C SER A 28 9.50 0.38 5.18
N GLN A 29 9.15 -0.40 4.15
CA GLN A 29 7.95 -1.26 4.19
C GLN A 29 8.00 -2.33 5.29
N ALA A 30 9.21 -2.74 5.70
CA ALA A 30 9.38 -3.67 6.83
C ALA A 30 8.97 -3.00 8.14
N GLN A 31 9.46 -1.77 8.39
CA GLN A 31 9.06 -0.98 9.57
C GLN A 31 7.57 -0.64 9.54
N LEU A 32 6.99 -0.37 8.36
CA LEU A 32 5.55 -0.20 8.21
C LEU A 32 4.79 -1.47 8.63
N ALA A 33 5.28 -2.65 8.27
CA ALA A 33 4.66 -3.91 8.67
C ALA A 33 4.74 -4.14 10.18
N ASP A 34 5.90 -3.85 10.78
CA ASP A 34 6.10 -3.94 12.21
C ASP A 34 5.20 -2.94 12.96
N LEU A 35 5.08 -1.69 12.47
CA LEU A 35 4.18 -0.66 13.01
C LEU A 35 2.70 -1.06 12.97
N LEU A 36 2.28 -1.76 11.91
CA LEU A 36 0.91 -2.22 11.73
C LEU A 36 0.59 -3.52 12.46
N GLY A 37 1.61 -4.22 12.98
CA GLY A 37 1.47 -5.58 13.50
C GLY A 37 1.03 -6.59 12.43
N GLU A 38 1.41 -6.35 11.16
CA GLU A 38 1.00 -7.17 10.02
C GLU A 38 2.18 -7.92 9.41
N ASN A 39 1.91 -9.02 8.70
CA ASN A 39 2.94 -9.75 7.98
C ASN A 39 3.48 -8.94 6.78
N ARG A 40 4.81 -8.93 6.58
CA ARG A 40 5.49 -8.21 5.49
C ARG A 40 4.96 -8.53 4.09
N THR A 41 4.60 -9.78 3.81
CA THR A 41 4.01 -10.20 2.52
C THR A 41 2.63 -9.59 2.33
N ALA A 42 1.80 -9.56 3.38
CA ALA A 42 0.47 -8.97 3.32
C ALA A 42 0.53 -7.44 3.11
N VAL A 43 1.47 -6.77 3.79
CA VAL A 43 1.76 -5.34 3.58
C VAL A 43 2.26 -5.07 2.17
N ASN A 44 3.19 -5.88 1.66
CA ASN A 44 3.68 -5.73 0.29
C ASN A 44 2.57 -5.87 -0.75
N LEU A 45 1.67 -6.86 -0.61
CA LEU A 45 0.51 -7.01 -1.48
C LEU A 45 -0.44 -5.80 -1.40
N ALA A 46 -0.67 -5.28 -0.20
CA ALA A 46 -1.50 -4.09 0.00
C ALA A 46 -0.89 -2.85 -0.67
N VAL A 47 0.43 -2.65 -0.53
CA VAL A 47 1.17 -1.55 -1.16
C VAL A 47 1.15 -1.68 -2.69
N LYS A 48 1.28 -2.89 -3.25
CA LYS A 48 1.17 -3.15 -4.69
C LYS A 48 -0.25 -3.06 -5.25
N GLY A 49 -1.22 -2.56 -4.48
CA GLY A 49 -2.59 -2.35 -4.93
C GLY A 49 -3.41 -3.62 -5.11
N ASN A 50 -3.06 -4.73 -4.45
CA ASN A 50 -3.89 -5.94 -4.51
C ASN A 50 -5.32 -5.67 -4.02
N THR A 51 -6.29 -6.26 -4.73
CA THR A 51 -7.73 -6.00 -4.61
C THR A 51 -8.46 -6.99 -3.71
N ASN A 52 -7.77 -7.99 -3.14
CA ASN A 52 -8.41 -8.88 -2.18
C ASN A 52 -8.85 -8.11 -0.90
N PRO A 53 -9.89 -8.57 -0.18
CA PRO A 53 -10.43 -7.85 0.98
C PRO A 53 -9.40 -7.55 2.08
N ARG A 54 -8.46 -8.47 2.32
CA ARG A 54 -7.40 -8.31 3.34
C ARG A 54 -6.43 -7.19 2.95
N SER A 55 -6.00 -7.14 1.70
CA SER A 55 -5.12 -6.09 1.18
C SER A 55 -5.80 -4.72 1.21
N ILE A 56 -7.10 -4.65 0.94
CA ILE A 56 -7.88 -3.41 1.09
C ILE A 56 -7.89 -2.95 2.55
N ALA A 57 -8.16 -3.86 3.50
CA ALA A 57 -8.20 -3.53 4.93
C ALA A 57 -6.83 -3.04 5.44
N ILE A 58 -5.74 -3.72 5.09
CA ILE A 58 -4.38 -3.31 5.45
C ILE A 58 -4.08 -1.93 4.84
N ARG A 59 -4.44 -1.70 3.58
CA ARG A 59 -4.18 -0.42 2.91
C ARG A 59 -4.92 0.76 3.57
N LYS A 60 -6.14 0.55 4.08
CA LYS A 60 -6.82 1.55 4.91
C LYS A 60 -6.02 1.89 6.17
N LYS A 61 -5.47 0.88 6.86
CA LYS A 61 -4.57 1.12 8.01
C LYS A 61 -3.32 1.90 7.59
N ILE A 62 -2.72 1.56 6.43
CA ILE A 62 -1.57 2.27 5.86
C ILE A 62 -1.90 3.75 5.68
N TYR A 63 -3.02 4.09 5.06
CA TYR A 63 -3.40 5.49 4.84
C TYR A 63 -3.51 6.26 6.15
N LYS A 64 -4.15 5.67 7.17
CA LYS A 64 -4.26 6.28 8.49
C LYS A 64 -2.89 6.53 9.15
N VAL A 65 -2.01 5.53 9.23
CA VAL A 65 -0.71 5.70 9.90
C VAL A 65 0.25 6.59 9.13
N LEU A 66 0.09 6.67 7.81
CA LEU A 66 0.91 7.54 6.97
C LEU A 66 0.34 8.96 6.84
N GLY A 67 -0.88 9.22 7.33
CA GLY A 67 -1.55 10.53 7.22
C GLY A 67 -1.92 10.86 5.77
N MET A 68 -2.46 9.88 5.04
CA MET A 68 -2.88 9.99 3.63
C MET A 68 -4.41 10.04 3.47
N GLU A 69 -5.15 10.23 4.58
CA GLU A 69 -6.62 10.43 4.58
C GLU A 69 -6.99 11.86 4.18
#